data_AF-A0A820PFN2-F1
#
_entry.id   AF-A0A820PFN2-F1
#
_cell.length_a   1.000
_cell.length_b   1.000
_cell.length_c   1.000
_cell.angle_alpha   90.00
_cell.angle_beta   90.00
_cell.angle_gamma   90.00
#
_symmetry.space_group_name_H-M   'P 1'
#
loop_
_entity.id
_entity.type
_entity.pdbx_description
1 polymer ?
#
loop_
_entity_poly.entity_id
_entity_poly.type
_entity_poly.pdbx_seq_one_letter_code
_entity_poly.pdbx_strand_id
1 'polypeptide(L)'
;TLTLMGQNLATSNSITTADIHVTIGAEQCNVTSVSNSSIICDIGNIQVGDYSVVASIDDVGTIVSSLILISVATISSISPTSASIYGGVLLTINGNGFAYSSNNIQITVG
;
A
#
# COMPACT_ATOMS: atom_id res chain seq x y z
N THR A 1 -6.94 1.82 1.81
CA THR A 1 -7.80 1.29 0.74
C THR A 1 -7.64 2.14 -0.50
N LEU A 2 -7.51 1.50 -1.66
CA LEU A 2 -7.37 2.11 -2.98
C LEU A 2 -8.60 1.75 -3.84
N THR A 3 -9.12 2.73 -4.58
CA THR A 3 -10.24 2.54 -5.52
C THR A 3 -9.79 2.89 -6.92
N LEU A 4 -9.79 1.90 -7.81
CA LEU A 4 -9.53 2.07 -9.24
C LEU A 4 -10.87 2.17 -9.96
N MET A 5 -11.09 3.26 -10.70
CA MET A 5 -12.29 3.46 -11.51
C MET A 5 -12.01 3.09 -12.97
N GLY A 6 -13.02 2.52 -13.62
CA GLY A 6 -12.95 2.14 -15.02
C GLY A 6 -14.33 1.88 -15.60
N GLN A 7 -14.36 1.22 -16.75
CA GLN A 7 -15.58 0.75 -17.39
C GLN A 7 -15.34 -0.67 -17.89
N ASN A 8 -16.40 -1.47 -17.89
CA ASN A 8 -16.38 -2.83 -18.42
C ASN A 8 -15.39 -3.80 -17.74
N LEU A 9 -15.05 -3.56 -16.48
CA LEU A 9 -14.02 -4.31 -15.74
C LEU A 9 -14.46 -5.75 -15.41
N ALA A 10 -15.74 -5.97 -15.11
CA ALA A 10 -16.33 -7.27 -14.79
C ALA A 10 -17.45 -7.64 -15.79
N THR A 11 -17.25 -7.34 -17.08
CA THR A 11 -18.27 -7.51 -18.14
C THR A 11 -18.83 -8.93 -18.26
N SER A 12 -18.05 -9.93 -17.91
CA SER A 12 -18.51 -11.31 -17.81
C SER A 12 -18.90 -11.61 -16.38
N ASN A 13 -20.08 -12.21 -16.17
CA ASN A 13 -20.58 -12.66 -14.86
C ASN A 13 -19.68 -13.67 -14.11
N SER A 14 -18.51 -14.00 -14.66
CA SER A 14 -17.53 -14.92 -14.10
C SER A 14 -16.32 -14.21 -13.49
N ILE A 15 -16.15 -12.90 -13.67
CA ILE A 15 -15.02 -12.16 -13.10
C ILE A 15 -15.29 -11.91 -11.62
N THR A 16 -14.43 -12.45 -10.76
CA THR A 16 -14.46 -12.31 -9.31
C THR A 16 -13.19 -11.62 -8.81
N THR A 17 -13.08 -11.39 -7.50
CA THR A 17 -11.87 -10.82 -6.90
C THR A 17 -10.64 -11.73 -7.03
N ALA A 18 -10.84 -13.03 -7.28
CA ALA A 18 -9.73 -13.97 -7.46
C ALA A 18 -9.02 -13.81 -8.81
N ASP A 19 -9.74 -13.32 -9.82
CA ASP A 19 -9.26 -13.17 -11.20
C ASP A 19 -8.54 -11.83 -11.42
N ILE A 20 -8.42 -11.01 -10.37
CA ILE A 20 -7.91 -9.64 -10.45
C ILE A 20 -6.67 -9.51 -9.61
N HIS A 21 -5.60 -9.08 -10.25
CA HIS A 21 -4.31 -8.83 -9.62
C HIS A 21 -3.99 -7.34 -9.71
N VAL A 22 -3.85 -6.69 -8.56
CA VAL A 22 -3.46 -5.28 -8.49
C VAL A 22 -2.11 -5.17 -7.82
N THR A 23 -1.19 -4.43 -8.44
CA THR A 23 0.18 -4.19 -7.98
C THR A 23 0.47 -2.70 -7.93
N ILE A 24 1.27 -2.31 -6.95
CA ILE A 24 1.63 -0.94 -6.64
C ILE A 24 3.16 -0.93 -6.50
N GLY A 25 3.85 -0.61 -7.59
CA GLY A 25 5.27 -0.94 -7.72
C GLY A 25 5.50 -2.45 -7.63
N ALA A 26 6.24 -2.89 -6.61
CA ALA A 26 6.50 -4.30 -6.34
C ALA A 26 5.51 -4.94 -5.35
N GLU A 27 4.61 -4.16 -4.76
CA GLU A 27 3.74 -4.61 -3.68
C GLU A 27 2.36 -5.00 -4.20
N GLN A 28 1.81 -6.10 -3.67
CA GLN A 28 0.48 -6.57 -4.06
C GLN A 28 -0.61 -5.86 -3.25
N CYS A 29 -1.66 -5.42 -3.94
CA CYS A 29 -2.87 -4.89 -3.32
C CYS A 29 -3.92 -6.02 -3.22
N ASN A 30 -4.45 -6.26 -2.02
CA ASN A 30 -5.42 -7.31 -1.77
C ASN A 30 -6.81 -6.87 -2.25
N VAL A 31 -7.30 -7.45 -3.35
CA VAL A 31 -8.60 -7.06 -3.94
C VAL A 31 -9.75 -7.51 -3.05
N THR A 32 -10.55 -6.56 -2.58
CA THR A 32 -11.68 -6.81 -1.67
C THR A 32 -13.03 -6.76 -2.36
N SER A 33 -13.15 -6.03 -3.47
CA SER A 33 -14.35 -6.06 -4.30
C SER A 33 -14.08 -5.61 -5.74
N VAL A 34 -14.92 -6.11 -6.64
CA VAL A 34 -14.95 -5.72 -8.04
C VAL A 34 -16.39 -5.43 -8.47
N SER A 35 -16.53 -4.43 -9.34
CA SER A 35 -17.74 -4.14 -10.11
C SER A 35 -17.37 -3.84 -11.57
N ASN A 36 -18.38 -3.65 -12.42
CA ASN A 36 -18.16 -3.24 -13.82
C ASN A 36 -17.40 -1.92 -13.97
N SER A 37 -17.43 -1.06 -12.95
CA SER A 37 -16.83 0.27 -13.00
C SER A 37 -15.77 0.53 -11.93
N SER A 38 -15.51 -0.42 -11.04
CA SER A 38 -14.52 -0.24 -9.97
C SER A 38 -13.85 -1.52 -9.49
N ILE A 39 -12.60 -1.38 -9.08
CA ILE A 39 -11.86 -2.37 -8.30
C ILE A 39 -11.45 -1.70 -6.99
N ILE A 40 -11.74 -2.33 -5.86
CA ILE A 40 -11.33 -1.86 -4.54
C ILE A 40 -10.34 -2.87 -3.98
N CYS A 41 -9.22 -2.36 -3.47
CA CYS A 41 -8.20 -3.20 -2.86
C CYS A 41 -7.59 -2.53 -1.62
N ASP A 42 -7.12 -3.36 -0.70
CA ASP A 42 -6.38 -2.93 0.46
C ASP A 42 -4.88 -3.06 0.23
N ILE A 43 -4.18 -1.96 0.45
CA ILE A 43 -2.74 -1.86 0.33
C ILE A 43 -2.13 -1.92 1.73
N GLY A 44 -1.06 -2.70 1.87
CA GLY A 44 -0.23 -2.71 3.07
C GLY A 44 0.64 -1.47 3.19
N ASN A 45 1.59 -1.53 4.13
CA ASN A 45 2.58 -0.48 4.32
C ASN A 45 3.58 -0.50 3.16
N ILE A 46 3.73 0.66 2.52
CA ILE A 46 4.69 0.86 1.43
C ILE A 46 5.70 1.92 1.82
N GLN A 47 6.98 1.70 1.46
CA GLN A 47 8.02 2.69 1.70
C GLN A 47 7.73 4.00 0.96
N VAL A 48 8.30 5.11 1.43
CA VAL A 48 8.14 6.43 0.81
C VAL A 48 8.55 6.40 -0.67
N GLY A 49 7.77 7.05 -1.54
CA GLY A 49 8.04 7.10 -2.98
C GLY A 49 6.77 7.14 -3.84
N ASP A 50 7.00 7.24 -5.15
CA ASP A 50 5.96 7.30 -6.17
C ASP A 50 5.82 5.95 -6.86
N TYR A 51 4.61 5.42 -6.93
CA TYR A 51 4.32 4.08 -7.44
C TYR A 51 3.29 4.11 -8.56
N SER A 52 3.63 3.46 -9.68
CA SER A 52 2.64 3.13 -10.71
C SER A 52 1.68 2.07 -10.20
N VAL A 53 0.39 2.26 -10.45
CA VAL A 53 -0.61 1.24 -10.16
C VAL A 53 -0.95 0.46 -11.44
N VAL A 54 -0.78 -0.85 -11.38
CA VAL A 54 -1.09 -1.77 -12.47
C VAL A 54 -2.10 -2.79 -11.99
N ALA A 55 -3.20 -2.95 -12.71
CA ALA A 55 -4.15 -4.02 -12.51
C ALA A 55 -4.08 -4.99 -13.69
N SER A 56 -4.35 -6.27 -13.48
CA SER A 56 -4.58 -7.24 -14.53
C SER A 56 -5.77 -8.10 -14.17
N ILE A 57 -6.52 -8.49 -15.19
CA ILE A 57 -7.67 -9.36 -15.06
C ILE A 57 -7.39 -10.59 -15.93
N ASP A 58 -7.51 -11.77 -15.33
CA ASP A 58 -7.28 -13.04 -16.01
C ASP A 58 -8.20 -13.17 -17.23
N ASP A 59 -7.65 -13.72 -18.32
CA ASP A 59 -8.33 -13.89 -19.62
C ASP A 59 -8.87 -12.61 -20.30
N VAL A 60 -8.63 -11.42 -19.72
CA VAL A 60 -8.98 -10.12 -20.30
C VAL A 60 -7.73 -9.33 -20.67
N GLY A 61 -6.77 -9.20 -19.75
CA GLY A 61 -5.49 -8.53 -19.96
C GLY A 61 -5.10 -7.53 -18.87
N THR A 62 -4.02 -6.79 -19.15
CA THR A 62 -3.43 -5.81 -18.22
C THR A 62 -3.99 -4.42 -18.41
N ILE A 63 -4.41 -3.79 -17.31
CA ILE A 63 -4.88 -2.42 -17.20
C ILE A 63 -3.80 -1.61 -16.49
N VAL A 64 -3.08 -0.80 -17.24
CA VAL A 64 -2.14 0.17 -16.66
C VAL A 64 -2.91 1.46 -16.39
N SER A 65 -2.99 1.85 -15.11
CA SER A 65 -3.58 3.13 -14.76
C SER A 65 -2.55 4.24 -14.94
N SER A 66 -2.98 5.43 -15.36
CA SER A 66 -2.16 6.65 -15.26
C SER A 66 -2.08 7.18 -13.82
N LEU A 67 -2.71 6.50 -12.86
CA LEU A 67 -2.66 6.83 -11.45
C LEU A 67 -1.26 6.56 -10.89
N ILE A 68 -0.68 7.59 -10.28
CA ILE A 68 0.53 7.49 -9.48
C ILE A 68 0.11 7.58 -8.01
N LEU A 69 0.42 6.54 -7.24
CA LEU A 69 0.25 6.54 -5.80
C LEU A 69 1.51 7.13 -5.14
N ILE A 70 1.33 8.18 -4.35
CA ILE A 70 2.43 8.83 -3.62
C ILE A 70 2.38 8.34 -2.16
N SER A 71 3.38 7.56 -1.75
CA SER A 71 3.58 7.22 -0.35
C SER A 71 4.45 8.26 0.34
N VAL A 72 3.93 8.85 1.40
CA VAL A 72 4.63 9.89 2.17
C VAL A 72 5.11 9.30 3.50
N ALA A 73 6.36 9.60 3.86
CA ALA A 73 6.91 9.25 5.17
C ALA A 73 6.25 10.10 6.27
N THR A 74 5.58 9.45 7.22
CA THR A 74 4.93 10.12 8.34
C THR A 74 5.04 9.29 9.61
N ILE A 75 5.14 9.96 10.76
CA ILE A 75 5.06 9.33 12.08
C ILE A 75 3.65 9.57 12.62
N SER A 76 2.94 8.49 12.96
CA SER A 76 1.59 8.56 13.53
C SER A 76 1.60 8.51 15.06
N SER A 77 2.54 7.78 15.66
CA SER A 77 2.70 7.79 17.12
C SER A 77 4.09 7.32 17.56
N ILE A 78 4.44 7.71 18.78
CA ILE A 78 5.67 7.30 19.47
C ILE A 78 5.27 6.88 20.89
N SER A 79 5.76 5.73 21.34
CA SER A 79 5.50 5.22 22.70
C SER A 79 6.69 4.44 23.27
N PRO A 80 7.08 4.66 24.54
CA PRO A 80 6.57 5.69 25.44
C PRO A 80 7.03 7.11 25.03
N THR A 81 6.30 8.15 25.43
CA THR A 81 6.66 9.55 25.14
C THR A 81 7.69 10.13 26.12
N SER A 82 8.03 9.38 27.17
CA SER A 82 9.06 9.72 28.14
C SER A 82 9.76 8.46 28.62
N ALA A 83 11.05 8.60 28.94
CA ALA A 83 11.90 7.52 29.38
C ALA A 83 13.00 8.04 30.30
N SER A 84 13.70 7.12 30.96
CA SER A 84 14.90 7.43 31.73
C SER A 84 16.03 7.94 30.82
N ILE A 85 16.81 8.92 31.30
CA ILE A 85 18.03 9.38 30.63
C ILE A 85 19.10 8.29 30.48
N TYR A 86 19.00 7.23 31.30
CA TYR A 86 19.90 6.07 31.21
C TYR A 86 19.54 5.12 30.06
N GLY A 87 18.44 5.38 29.34
CA GLY A 87 17.99 4.56 28.22
C GLY A 87 17.48 3.18 28.63
N GLY A 88 17.54 2.23 27.70
CA GLY A 88 17.15 0.82 27.93
C GLY A 88 15.66 0.51 27.79
N VAL A 89 14.83 1.49 27.41
CA VAL A 89 13.41 1.26 27.13
C VAL A 89 13.19 0.92 25.66
N LEU A 90 12.22 0.03 25.39
CA LEU A 90 11.74 -0.20 24.03
C LEU A 90 10.92 1.01 23.58
N LEU A 91 11.41 1.69 22.53
CA LEU A 91 10.69 2.76 21.86
C LEU A 91 10.01 2.20 20.61
N THR A 92 8.68 2.34 20.55
CA THR A 92 7.86 1.95 19.41
C THR A 92 7.43 3.20 18.66
N ILE A 93 7.80 3.28 17.38
CA ILE A 93 7.39 4.35 16.46
C ILE A 93 6.48 3.75 15.40
N ASN A 94 5.25 4.24 15.31
CA ASN A 94 4.30 3.85 14.29
C ASN A 94 4.23 4.94 13.22
N GLY A 95 4.04 4.54 11.96
CA GLY A 95 4.04 5.47 10.85
C GLY A 95 3.83 4.80 9.49
N ASN A 96 3.99 5.59 8.44
CA ASN A 96 3.99 5.15 7.05
C ASN A 96 5.32 5.53 6.38
N GLY A 97 5.68 4.82 5.31
CA GLY A 97 6.81 5.19 4.45
C GLY A 97 8.18 4.80 5.01
N PHE A 98 8.26 4.04 6.11
CA PHE A 98 9.52 3.48 6.59
C PHE A 98 10.08 2.46 5.60
N ALA A 99 11.41 2.40 5.49
CA ALA A 99 12.08 1.43 4.65
C ALA A 99 11.87 -0.01 5.18
N TYR A 100 11.87 -1.00 4.29
CA TYR A 100 11.77 -2.41 4.69
C TYR A 100 13.02 -2.91 5.43
N SER A 101 14.17 -2.29 5.18
CA SER A 101 15.44 -2.61 5.81
C SER A 101 15.80 -1.57 6.88
N SER A 102 16.22 -2.05 8.05
CA SER A 102 16.76 -1.20 9.12
C SER A 102 18.04 -0.47 8.73
N ASN A 103 18.75 -0.90 7.68
CA ASN A 103 19.95 -0.22 7.19
C ASN A 103 19.67 1.18 6.65
N ASN A 104 18.41 1.47 6.29
CA ASN A 104 17.97 2.75 5.76
C ASN A 104 17.07 3.50 6.75
N ILE A 105 17.07 3.10 8.02
CA ILE A 105 16.32 3.74 9.10
C ILE A 105 17.32 4.28 10.13
N GLN A 106 17.34 5.60 10.32
CA GLN A 106 18.11 6.25 11.38
C GLN A 106 17.14 6.95 12.34
N ILE A 107 17.27 6.63 13.63
CA ILE A 107 16.52 7.26 14.71
C ILE A 107 17.52 7.95 15.63
N THR A 108 17.33 9.24 15.87
CA THR A 108 18.14 10.02 16.82
C THR A 108 17.22 10.57 17.88
N VAL A 109 17.53 10.28 19.15
CA VAL A 109 16.88 10.86 20.33
C VAL A 109 17.93 11.73 21.01
N GLY A 110 17.56 12.98 21.34
CA GLY A 110 18.46 13.98 21.90
C GLY A 110 18.90 13.69 23.33
#